data_AF-A0A7L9BB08-F1
#
_entry.id   AF-A0A7L9BB08-F1
#
_cell.length_a   1.000
_cell.length_b   1.000
_cell.length_c   1.000
_cell.angle_alpha   90.00
_cell.angle_beta   90.00
_cell.angle_gamma   90.00
#
_symmetry.space_group_name_H-M   'P 1'
#
loop_
_entity.id
_entity.type
_entity.pdbx_description
1 polymer ?
#
loop_
_entity_poly.entity_id
_entity_poly.type
_entity_poly.pdbx_seq_one_letter_code
_entity_poly.pdbx_strand_id
1 'polypeptide(L)'
;MKIIVDTNIIFSALLKTQTTFGHIIFNSDGIFEFYSPNYLRTEIRKHWDRIKKISKLTDQQLEESYDSLLTKINFINEEIIPQKIWLDSEKIADGVDLDDTDFIALTKHLKGKLWTGDLELRNELKKKGFKNILTTGEIFKLWTKKREE
;
A
#
# COMPACT_ATOMS: atom_id res chain seq x y z
N MET A 1 -1.91 14.37 -2.11
CA MET A 1 -2.97 13.39 -2.51
C MET A 1 -2.80 12.16 -1.64
N LYS A 2 -3.88 11.60 -1.09
CA LYS A 2 -3.82 10.44 -0.19
C LYS A 2 -3.71 9.12 -0.96
N ILE A 3 -2.65 8.37 -0.71
CA ILE A 3 -2.37 7.08 -1.32
C ILE A 3 -2.39 6.03 -0.21
N ILE A 4 -3.24 5.02 -0.35
CA ILE A 4 -3.26 3.88 0.55
C ILE A 4 -2.30 2.85 -0.03
N VAL A 5 -1.28 2.49 0.72
CA VAL A 5 -0.22 1.58 0.29
C VAL A 5 -0.53 0.19 0.80
N ASP A 6 -0.68 -0.74 -0.15
CA ASP A 6 -0.85 -2.17 0.07
C ASP A 6 0.48 -2.82 0.51
N THR A 7 0.42 -3.88 1.31
CA THR A 7 1.56 -4.71 1.71
C THR A 7 2.41 -5.14 0.52
N ASN A 8 1.81 -5.50 -0.62
CA ASN A 8 2.54 -5.94 -1.81
C ASN A 8 3.52 -4.87 -2.34
N ILE A 9 3.17 -3.59 -2.16
CA ILE A 9 4.03 -2.46 -2.52
C ILE A 9 5.22 -2.36 -1.57
N ILE A 10 4.99 -2.51 -0.26
CA ILE A 10 6.06 -2.46 0.75
C ILE A 10 6.99 -3.66 0.61
N PHE A 11 6.46 -4.86 0.33
CA PHE A 11 7.29 -6.01 -0.04
C PHE A 11 8.17 -5.68 -1.23
N SER A 12 7.60 -5.16 -2.31
CA SER A 12 8.36 -4.78 -3.50
C SER A 12 9.44 -3.74 -3.22
N ALA A 13 9.16 -2.78 -2.33
CA ALA A 13 10.13 -1.77 -1.90
C ALA A 13 11.27 -2.37 -1.05
N LEU A 14 10.97 -3.29 -0.14
CA LEU A 14 11.96 -3.96 0.72
C LEU A 14 12.84 -4.96 -0.04
N LEU A 15 12.31 -5.62 -1.07
CA LEU A 15 13.05 -6.63 -1.81
C LEU A 15 14.21 -6.06 -2.63
N LYS A 16 14.16 -4.78 -3.01
CA LYS A 16 15.20 -4.10 -3.79
C LYS A 16 15.25 -2.61 -3.44
N THR A 17 16.36 -2.21 -2.83
CA THR A 17 16.66 -0.86 -2.33
C THR A 17 16.58 0.27 -3.38
N GLN A 18 16.56 -0.04 -4.69
CA GLN A 18 16.44 0.95 -5.77
C GLN A 18 15.22 0.73 -6.68
N THR A 19 14.13 0.16 -6.16
CA THR A 19 12.92 0.05 -6.98
C THR A 19 12.21 1.38 -7.14
N THR A 20 11.48 1.51 -8.26
CA THR A 20 10.54 2.61 -8.51
C THR A 20 9.60 2.83 -7.32
N PHE A 21 9.23 1.78 -6.58
CA PHE A 21 8.40 1.86 -5.39
C PHE A 21 9.04 2.70 -4.29
N GLY A 22 10.23 2.30 -3.83
CA GLY A 22 10.98 3.04 -2.80
C GLY A 22 11.27 4.47 -3.25
N HIS A 23 11.69 4.66 -4.50
CA HIS A 23 11.97 6.00 -5.01
C HIS A 23 10.76 6.93 -4.94
N ILE A 24 9.55 6.45 -5.31
CA ILE A 24 8.33 7.25 -5.20
C ILE A 24 8.01 7.53 -3.73
N ILE A 25 8.07 6.53 -2.85
CA ILE A 25 7.75 6.70 -1.43
C ILE A 25 8.64 7.76 -0.77
N PHE A 26 9.96 7.70 -1.01
CA PHE A 26 10.91 8.62 -0.38
C PHE A 26 10.95 10.02 -1.00
N ASN A 27 10.53 10.19 -2.26
CA ASN A 27 10.66 11.45 -3.00
C ASN A 27 9.31 12.06 -3.41
N SER A 28 8.25 11.83 -2.64
CA SER A 28 6.91 12.38 -2.89
C SER A 28 6.43 13.38 -1.84
N ASP A 29 7.34 13.91 -1.01
CA ASP A 29 7.00 14.94 -0.03
C ASP A 29 6.32 16.14 -0.73
N GLY A 30 5.15 16.55 -0.23
CA GLY A 30 4.31 17.60 -0.84
C GLY A 30 3.45 17.17 -2.03
N ILE A 31 3.66 15.96 -2.57
CA ILE A 31 2.92 15.42 -3.73
C ILE A 31 1.90 14.38 -3.26
N PHE A 32 2.38 13.39 -2.53
CA PHE A 32 1.61 12.29 -1.98
C PHE A 32 1.76 12.22 -0.46
N GLU A 33 0.69 11.80 0.17
CA GLU A 33 0.69 11.37 1.56
C GLU A 33 0.34 9.89 1.56
N PHE A 34 1.23 9.06 2.07
CA PHE A 34 1.02 7.61 2.11
C PHE A 34 0.35 7.22 3.41
N TYR A 35 -0.60 6.31 3.33
CA TYR A 35 -1.37 5.76 4.44
C TYR A 35 -1.45 4.24 4.34
N SER A 36 -1.61 3.56 5.46
CA SER A 36 -1.84 2.10 5.49
C SER A 36 -2.51 1.70 6.80
N PRO A 37 -3.32 0.62 6.84
CA PRO A 37 -3.80 0.07 8.11
C PRO A 37 -2.64 -0.41 8.98
N ASN A 38 -2.85 -0.49 10.29
CA ASN A 38 -1.86 -1.10 11.20
C ASN A 38 -1.60 -2.56 10.84
N TYR A 39 -2.61 -3.25 10.31
CA TYR A 39 -2.51 -4.61 9.78
C TYR A 39 -1.27 -4.85 8.91
N LEU A 40 -0.89 -3.88 8.06
CA LEU A 40 0.29 -4.00 7.20
C LEU A 40 1.55 -4.39 7.99
N ARG A 41 1.74 -3.83 9.19
CA ARG A 41 2.92 -4.12 10.02
C ARG A 41 2.96 -5.59 10.43
N THR A 42 1.82 -6.14 10.83
CA THR A 42 1.65 -7.54 11.19
C THR A 42 1.95 -8.44 10.00
N GLU A 43 1.44 -8.09 8.83
CA GLU A 43 1.68 -8.83 7.60
C GLU A 43 3.15 -8.81 7.18
N ILE A 44 3.84 -7.66 7.28
CA ILE A 44 5.28 -7.59 7.02
C ILE A 44 6.06 -8.53 7.93
N ARG A 45 5.76 -8.54 9.23
CA ARG A 45 6.46 -9.38 10.20
C ARG A 45 6.17 -10.87 10.00
N LYS A 46 4.93 -11.23 9.65
CA LYS A 46 4.55 -12.61 9.29
C LYS A 46 5.36 -13.15 8.11
N HIS A 47 5.74 -12.28 7.17
CA HIS A 47 6.51 -12.64 5.98
C HIS A 47 8.01 -12.30 6.06
N TRP A 48 8.52 -11.90 7.24
CA TRP A 48 9.87 -11.38 7.41
C TRP A 48 10.97 -12.30 6.86
N ASP A 49 10.96 -13.58 7.25
CA ASP A 49 11.96 -14.56 6.82
C ASP A 49 11.98 -14.76 5.30
N ARG A 50 10.79 -14.70 4.68
CA ARG A 50 10.66 -14.78 3.22
C ARG A 50 11.27 -13.55 2.55
N ILE A 51 11.01 -12.36 3.07
CA ILE A 51 11.56 -11.09 2.55
C ILE A 51 13.08 -11.10 2.67
N LYS A 52 13.61 -11.49 3.84
CA LYS A 52 15.04 -11.63 4.07
C LYS A 52 15.70 -12.58 3.07
N LYS A 53 15.13 -13.77 2.89
CA LYS A 53 15.67 -14.77 1.96
C LYS A 53 15.73 -14.27 0.51
N ILE A 54 14.72 -13.53 0.06
CA ILE A 54 14.64 -13.05 -1.33
C ILE A 54 15.47 -11.78 -1.54
N SER A 55 15.44 -10.84 -0.60
CA SER A 55 16.20 -9.58 -0.67
C SER A 55 17.71 -9.78 -0.58
N LYS A 56 18.15 -10.89 0.05
CA LYS A 56 19.56 -11.18 0.36
C LYS A 56 20.22 -10.11 1.23
N LEU A 57 19.41 -9.32 1.94
CA LEU A 57 19.88 -8.37 2.93
C LEU A 57 20.22 -9.08 4.24
N THR A 58 21.14 -8.49 5.00
CA THR A 58 21.32 -8.85 6.41
C THR A 58 20.09 -8.42 7.22
N ASP A 59 19.90 -9.00 8.41
CA ASP A 59 18.80 -8.58 9.31
C ASP A 59 18.83 -7.07 9.58
N GLN A 60 20.02 -6.55 9.88
CA GLN A 60 20.19 -5.13 10.15
C GLN A 60 19.78 -4.26 8.95
N GLN A 61 20.24 -4.59 7.74
CA GLN A 61 19.89 -3.81 6.55
C GLN A 61 18.39 -3.87 6.21
N LEU A 62 17.77 -5.03 6.44
CA LEU A 62 16.34 -5.19 6.21
C LEU A 62 15.53 -4.40 7.24
N GLU A 63 15.94 -4.43 8.51
CA GLU A 63 15.33 -3.64 9.59
C GLU A 63 15.47 -2.13 9.33
N GLU A 64 16.67 -1.66 8.97
CA GLU A 64 16.90 -0.25 8.61
C GLU A 64 16.03 0.20 7.43
N SER A 65 15.88 -0.66 6.42
CA SER A 65 15.03 -0.38 5.26
C SER A 65 13.54 -0.35 5.64
N TYR A 66 13.10 -1.27 6.50
CA TYR A 66 11.75 -1.33 7.03
C TYR A 66 11.43 -0.06 7.83
N ASP A 67 12.25 0.27 8.82
CA ASP A 67 12.06 1.46 9.66
C ASP A 67 12.01 2.73 8.82
N SER A 68 12.92 2.87 7.86
CA SER A 68 12.95 4.01 6.94
C SER A 68 11.65 4.14 6.14
N LEU A 69 11.11 3.03 5.61
CA LEU A 69 9.85 3.04 4.86
C LEU A 69 8.67 3.44 5.77
N LEU A 70 8.63 2.94 7.00
CA LEU A 70 7.56 3.25 7.94
C LEU A 70 7.49 4.73 8.28
N THR A 71 8.64 5.44 8.31
CA THR A 71 8.64 6.89 8.56
C THR A 71 7.90 7.70 7.49
N LYS A 72 7.72 7.15 6.29
CA LYS A 72 7.03 7.79 5.17
C LYS A 72 5.54 7.42 5.08
N ILE A 73 5.05 6.54 5.95
CA ILE A 73 3.67 6.02 5.90
C ILE A 73 2.93 6.40 7.17
N ASN A 74 1.77 7.03 7.00
CA ASN A 74 0.87 7.34 8.10
C ASN A 74 -0.02 6.11 8.39
N PHE A 75 0.20 5.50 9.54
CA PHE A 75 -0.58 4.34 9.95
C PHE A 75 -1.87 4.76 10.64
N ILE A 76 -2.98 4.18 10.21
CA ILE A 76 -4.31 4.42 10.77
C ILE A 76 -4.79 3.12 11.38
N ASN A 77 -5.27 3.18 12.62
CA ASN A 77 -5.94 2.03 13.23
C ASN A 77 -7.27 1.79 12.49
N GLU A 78 -7.36 0.66 11.81
CA GLU A 78 -8.51 0.17 11.05
C GLU A 78 -9.78 0.05 11.91
N GLU A 79 -9.67 -0.10 13.23
CA GLU A 79 -10.80 -0.10 14.17
C GLU A 79 -11.57 1.23 14.22
N ILE A 80 -10.94 2.34 13.84
CA ILE A 80 -11.62 3.66 13.81
C ILE A 80 -12.53 3.81 12.58
N ILE A 81 -12.41 2.91 11.60
CA ILE A 81 -13.19 2.97 10.39
C ILE A 81 -14.65 2.63 10.75
N PRO A 82 -15.64 3.48 10.40
CA PRO A 82 -17.03 3.22 10.70
C PRO A 82 -17.51 1.87 10.15
N GLN A 83 -18.28 1.13 10.95
CA GLN A 83 -18.84 -0.18 10.58
C GLN A 83 -19.58 -0.18 9.23
N LYS A 84 -20.25 0.92 8.88
CA LYS A 84 -20.91 1.05 7.58
C LYS A 84 -19.91 0.95 6.42
N ILE A 85 -18.73 1.56 6.56
CA ILE A 85 -17.69 1.50 5.54
C ILE A 85 -17.16 0.07 5.43
N TRP A 86 -16.97 -0.61 6.56
CA TRP A 86 -16.59 -2.03 6.61
C TRP A 86 -17.55 -2.93 5.85
N LEU A 87 -18.85 -2.87 6.17
CA LEU A 87 -19.87 -3.68 5.48
C LEU A 87 -19.90 -3.41 3.97
N ASP A 88 -19.72 -2.15 3.57
CA ASP A 88 -19.66 -1.81 2.15
C ASP A 88 -18.33 -2.23 1.51
N SER A 89 -17.25 -2.38 2.27
CA SER A 89 -15.94 -2.84 1.78
C SER A 89 -15.91 -4.35 1.66
N GLU A 90 -16.46 -5.09 2.62
CA GLU A 90 -16.63 -6.56 2.55
C GLU A 90 -17.42 -6.97 1.31
N LYS A 91 -18.52 -6.27 0.99
CA LYS A 91 -19.27 -6.51 -0.26
C LYS A 91 -18.43 -6.27 -1.52
N ILE A 92 -17.51 -5.30 -1.49
CA ILE A 92 -16.59 -5.04 -2.60
C ILE A 92 -15.45 -6.07 -2.61
N ALA A 93 -15.04 -6.58 -1.45
CA ALA A 93 -14.05 -7.62 -1.28
C ALA A 93 -14.63 -9.05 -1.45
N ASP A 94 -15.93 -9.19 -1.72
CA ASP A 94 -16.60 -10.51 -1.80
C ASP A 94 -16.02 -11.42 -2.90
N GLY A 95 -15.25 -12.45 -2.55
CA GLY A 95 -14.50 -13.28 -3.50
C GLY A 95 -13.05 -12.82 -3.74
N VAL A 96 -12.55 -11.89 -2.94
CA VAL A 96 -11.16 -11.47 -2.78
C VAL A 96 -10.69 -11.92 -1.38
N ASP A 97 -9.38 -11.87 -1.10
CA ASP A 97 -8.85 -12.19 0.23
C ASP A 97 -9.35 -11.21 1.32
N LEU A 98 -9.58 -11.75 2.52
CA LEU A 98 -10.04 -10.99 3.68
C LEU A 98 -9.10 -9.83 4.01
N ASP A 99 -7.79 -10.07 3.91
CA ASP A 99 -6.71 -9.13 4.18
C ASP A 99 -6.77 -7.87 3.30
N ASP A 100 -7.35 -7.96 2.09
CA ASP A 100 -7.53 -6.83 1.19
C ASP A 100 -8.65 -5.88 1.65
N THR A 101 -9.55 -6.35 2.51
CA THR A 101 -10.71 -5.59 2.99
C THR A 101 -10.29 -4.38 3.81
N ASP A 102 -9.25 -4.51 4.65
CA ASP A 102 -8.67 -3.42 5.44
C ASP A 102 -8.22 -2.25 4.55
N PHE A 103 -7.50 -2.56 3.47
CA PHE A 103 -6.99 -1.56 2.53
C PHE A 103 -8.12 -0.88 1.75
N ILE A 104 -9.15 -1.63 1.34
CA ILE A 104 -10.33 -1.09 0.66
C ILE A 104 -11.11 -0.18 1.63
N ALA A 105 -11.34 -0.62 2.86
CA ALA A 105 -12.03 0.13 3.89
C ALA A 105 -11.32 1.43 4.22
N LEU A 106 -9.99 1.39 4.40
CA LEU A 106 -9.20 2.58 4.65
C LEU A 106 -9.21 3.54 3.45
N THR A 107 -9.13 2.99 2.23
CA THR A 107 -9.20 3.79 1.00
C THR A 107 -10.51 4.57 0.91
N LYS A 108 -11.63 3.93 1.24
CA LYS A 108 -12.95 4.58 1.27
C LYS A 108 -13.06 5.58 2.41
N HIS A 109 -12.60 5.23 3.60
CA HIS A 109 -12.63 6.09 4.78
C HIS A 109 -11.86 7.40 4.55
N LEU A 110 -10.65 7.31 4.00
CA LEU A 110 -9.80 8.46 3.73
C LEU A 110 -10.12 9.18 2.41
N LYS A 111 -11.04 8.63 1.60
CA LYS A 111 -11.34 9.07 0.22
C LYS A 111 -10.06 9.15 -0.64
N GLY A 112 -9.17 8.17 -0.45
CA GLY A 112 -7.87 8.09 -1.12
C GLY A 112 -7.90 7.24 -2.38
N LYS A 113 -6.72 6.85 -2.83
CA LYS A 113 -6.51 5.86 -3.89
C LYS A 113 -5.65 4.71 -3.39
N LEU A 114 -6.09 3.48 -3.62
CA LEU A 114 -5.35 2.27 -3.31
C LEU A 114 -4.23 2.08 -4.32
N TRP A 115 -2.99 2.01 -3.87
CA TRP A 115 -1.86 1.61 -4.68
C TRP A 115 -1.52 0.16 -4.38
N THR A 116 -1.76 -0.69 -5.37
CA THR A 116 -1.50 -2.13 -5.30
C THR A 116 -0.82 -2.63 -6.57
N GLY A 117 0.07 -3.61 -6.40
CA GLY A 117 0.72 -4.34 -7.49
C GLY A 117 -0.11 -5.51 -7.99
N ASP A 118 -1.09 -5.96 -7.21
CA ASP A 118 -1.84 -7.19 -7.47
C ASP A 118 -2.78 -7.01 -8.67
N LEU A 119 -2.61 -7.83 -9.70
CA LEU A 119 -3.41 -7.75 -10.93
C LEU A 119 -4.81 -8.35 -10.74
N GLU A 120 -4.94 -9.42 -9.97
CA GLU A 120 -6.19 -10.12 -9.72
C GLU A 120 -7.12 -9.23 -8.89
N LEU A 121 -6.62 -8.72 -7.76
CA LEU A 121 -7.30 -7.75 -6.91
C LEU A 121 -7.79 -6.55 -7.72
N ARG A 122 -6.92 -5.94 -8.52
CA ARG A 122 -7.28 -4.79 -9.37
C ARG A 122 -8.42 -5.09 -10.33
N ASN A 123 -8.39 -6.26 -10.97
CA ASN A 123 -9.38 -6.64 -11.95
C ASN A 123 -10.74 -6.90 -11.29
N GLU A 124 -10.74 -7.56 -10.14
CA GLU A 124 -11.96 -7.85 -9.38
C GLU A 124 -12.60 -6.58 -8.82
N LEU A 125 -11.79 -5.71 -8.21
CA LEU A 125 -12.25 -4.41 -7.72
C LEU A 125 -12.82 -3.54 -8.85
N LYS A 126 -12.17 -3.52 -10.02
CA LYS A 126 -12.69 -2.80 -11.20
C LYS A 126 -14.01 -3.35 -11.69
N LYS A 127 -14.18 -4.69 -11.75
CA LYS A 127 -15.46 -5.33 -12.12
C LYS A 127 -16.60 -4.94 -11.17
N LYS A 128 -16.29 -4.76 -9.89
CA LYS A 128 -17.23 -4.33 -8.85
C LYS A 128 -17.42 -2.80 -8.77
N GLY A 129 -16.86 -2.05 -9.72
CA GLY A 129 -17.03 -0.61 -9.82
C GLY A 129 -16.13 0.22 -8.90
N PHE A 130 -15.17 -0.40 -8.20
CA PHE A 130 -14.19 0.31 -7.39
C PHE A 130 -13.10 0.92 -8.29
N LYS A 131 -13.18 2.23 -8.52
CA LYS A 131 -12.30 2.96 -9.44
C LYS A 131 -11.08 3.60 -8.77
N ASN A 132 -11.03 3.59 -7.45
CA ASN A 132 -10.01 4.30 -6.67
C ASN A 132 -8.73 3.46 -6.53
N ILE A 133 -8.21 2.95 -7.63
CA ILE A 133 -7.02 2.10 -7.66
C ILE A 133 -5.97 2.72 -8.57
N LEU A 134 -4.71 2.58 -8.19
CA LEU A 134 -3.54 3.01 -8.94
C LEU A 134 -2.55 1.86 -9.09
N THR A 135 -2.05 1.75 -10.30
CA THR A 135 -0.88 0.93 -10.62
C THR A 135 0.41 1.71 -10.36
N THR A 136 1.54 1.02 -10.24
CA THR A 136 2.87 1.67 -10.15
C THR A 136 3.18 2.54 -11.36
N GLY A 137 2.72 2.16 -12.55
CA GLY A 137 2.88 3.00 -13.75
C GLY A 137 2.06 4.29 -13.69
N GLU A 138 0.84 4.22 -13.16
CA GLU A 138 -0.03 5.39 -13.01
C GLU A 138 0.46 6.33 -11.90
N ILE A 139 0.88 5.79 -10.74
CA ILE A 139 1.41 6.62 -9.66
C ILE A 139 2.72 7.29 -10.08
N PHE A 140 3.58 6.62 -10.84
CA PHE A 140 4.80 7.21 -11.39
C PHE A 140 4.48 8.35 -12.38
N LYS A 141 3.53 8.15 -13.31
CA LYS A 141 3.10 9.22 -14.23
C LYS A 141 2.53 10.43 -13.48
N LEU A 142 1.70 10.18 -12.46
CA LEU A 142 1.14 11.24 -11.61
C LEU A 142 2.24 11.99 -10.84
N TRP A 143 3.22 11.26 -10.33
CA TRP A 143 4.36 11.81 -9.61
C TRP A 143 5.20 12.73 -10.51
N THR A 144 5.59 12.26 -11.70
CA THR A 144 6.38 13.05 -12.65
C THR A 144 5.66 14.32 -13.06
N LYS A 145 4.38 14.20 -13.45
CA LYS A 145 3.58 15.35 -13.87
C LYS A 145 3.50 16.44 -12.78
N LYS A 146 3.30 16.03 -11.52
CA LYS A 146 3.19 16.96 -10.39
C LYS A 146 4.50 17.58 -9.93
N ARG A 147 5.64 17.01 -10.34
CA ARG A 147 6.97 17.59 -10.05
C ARG A 147 7.37 18.67 -11.05
N GLU A 148 6.77 18.63 -12.24
CA GLU A 148 7.02 19.58 -13.32
C GLU A 148 6.07 20.80 -13.28
N GLU A 149 5.02 20.75 -12.44
CA GLU A 149 4.07 21.83 -12.13
C GLU A 149 4.59 22.70 -10.97
#